data_AF-A0A954EB26-F1
#
_entry.id   AF-A0A954EB26-F1
#
_cell.length_a   1.000
_cell.length_b   1.000
_cell.length_c   1.000
_cell.angle_alpha   90.00
_cell.angle_beta   90.00
_cell.angle_gamma   90.00
#
_symmetry.space_group_name_H-M   'P 1'
#
loop_
_entity.id
_entity.type
_entity.pdbx_description
1 polymer ?
#
loop_
_entity_poly.entity_id
_entity_poly.type
_entity_poly.pdbx_seq_one_letter_code
_entity_poly.pdbx_strand_id
1 'polypeptide(L)' 'YQIDKRCTCGGEMSFICQTPDGFGFEQIPDAPEQPDSFSATQYCLFLGNQTYILGCNRQCDPRAVIAGCDN' A
#
# COMPACT_ATOMS: atom_id res chain seq x y z
N TYR A 1 -14.00 6.97 -6.98
CA TYR A 1 -13.12 6.75 -8.15
C TYR A 1 -12.69 5.30 -8.11
N GLN A 2 -12.82 4.54 -9.21
CA GLN A 2 -12.45 3.13 -9.25
C GLN A 2 -11.24 2.98 -10.18
N ILE A 3 -10.14 2.44 -9.67
CA ILE A 3 -8.93 2.19 -10.45
C ILE A 3 -9.26 1.15 -11.54
N ASP A 4 -8.95 1.46 -12.80
CA ASP A 4 -9.01 0.47 -13.87
C ASP A 4 -7.91 -0.58 -13.63
N LYS A 5 -8.33 -1.83 -13.44
CA LYS A 5 -7.44 -2.96 -13.13
C LYS A 5 -6.93 -3.64 -14.41
N ARG A 6 -6.76 -2.89 -15.50
CA ARG A 6 -6.18 -3.35 -16.76
C ARG A 6 -4.81 -2.75 -17.01
N CYS A 7 -3.87 -3.59 -17.44
CA CYS A 7 -2.57 -3.16 -17.91
C CYS A 7 -2.66 -2.70 -19.37
N THR A 8 -1.79 -1.76 -19.78
CA THR A 8 -1.68 -1.31 -21.18
C THR A 8 -1.36 -2.44 -22.17
N CYS A 9 -0.73 -3.53 -21.72
CA CYS A 9 -0.50 -4.72 -22.56
C CYS A 9 -1.77 -5.59 -22.75
N GLY A 10 -2.90 -5.18 -22.17
CA GLY A 10 -4.16 -5.94 -22.15
C GLY A 10 -4.22 -7.07 -21.12
N GLY A 11 -3.24 -7.16 -20.22
CA GLY A 11 -3.29 -8.05 -19.05
C GLY A 11 -4.16 -7.47 -17.92
N GLU A 12 -4.46 -8.30 -16.93
CA GLU A 12 -5.15 -7.85 -15.71
C GLU A 12 -4.12 -7.46 -14.64
N MET A 13 -4.49 -6.50 -13.81
CA MET A 13 -3.70 -6.06 -12.67
C MET A 13 -4.07 -6.93 -11.46
N SER A 14 -3.18 -7.87 -11.12
CA SER A 14 -3.35 -8.84 -10.03
C SER A 14 -2.61 -8.40 -8.78
N PHE A 15 -3.11 -8.83 -7.62
CA PHE A 15 -2.52 -8.54 -6.32
C PHE A 15 -1.07 -9.01 -6.21
N ILE A 16 -0.20 -8.16 -5.66
CA ILE A 16 1.17 -8.53 -5.28
C ILE A 16 1.29 -8.55 -3.75
N CYS A 17 1.02 -7.43 -3.11
CA CYS A 17 1.15 -7.27 -1.66
C CYS A 17 0.26 -6.14 -1.14
N GLN A 18 0.09 -6.10 0.19
CA GLN A 18 -0.63 -5.04 0.89
C GLN A 18 -0.01 -4.71 2.24
N THR A 19 -0.34 -3.51 2.70
CA THR A 19 -0.36 -3.12 4.10
C THR A 19 -1.84 -3.01 4.50
N PRO A 20 -2.34 -3.81 5.46
CA PRO A 20 -3.74 -3.78 5.87
C PRO A 20 -4.07 -2.45 6.57
N ASP A 21 -5.37 -2.19 6.71
CA ASP A 21 -5.88 -1.06 7.51
C ASP A 21 -5.31 -1.11 8.94
N GLY A 22 -4.91 0.06 9.44
CA GLY A 22 -4.36 0.22 10.79
C GLY A 22 -3.03 -0.47 11.03
N PHE A 23 -2.29 -0.87 9.98
CA PHE A 23 -1.00 -1.56 10.18
C PHE A 23 0.02 -0.65 10.89
N GLY A 24 0.55 -1.12 12.02
CA GLY A 24 1.57 -0.44 12.80
C GLY A 24 2.98 -0.70 12.29
N PHE A 25 3.71 0.38 11.99
CA PHE A 25 5.12 0.32 11.64
C PHE A 25 5.96 0.59 12.89
N GLU A 26 6.76 -0.39 13.31
CA GLU A 26 7.59 -0.26 14.52
C GLU A 26 8.50 0.97 14.47
N GLN A 27 8.49 1.73 15.56
CA GLN A 27 9.45 2.80 15.76
C GLN A 27 10.80 2.23 16.17
N ILE A 28 11.88 2.89 15.74
CA ILE A 28 13.19 2.66 16.34
C ILE A 28 13.26 3.35 17.72
N PRO A 29 14.13 2.92 18.65
CA PRO A 29 14.09 3.39 20.04
C PRO A 29 14.16 4.91 20.24
N ASP A 30 14.86 5.63 19.36
CA ASP A 30 15.05 7.09 19.43
C ASP A 30 14.23 7.86 18.37
N ALA A 31 13.24 7.20 17.76
CA ALA A 31 12.42 7.83 16.74
C ALA A 31 11.48 8.88 17.39
N PRO A 32 11.18 10.00 16.71
CA PRO A 32 10.23 10.98 17.22
C PRO A 32 8.82 10.39 17.27
N GLU A 33 8.03 10.81 18.26
CA GLU A 33 6.60 10.48 18.33
C GLU A 33 5.86 10.99 17.09
N GLN A 34 4.86 10.22 16.61
CA GLN A 34 3.87 10.70 15.65
C GLN A 34 2.63 11.20 16.41
N PRO A 35 2.35 12.51 16.42
CA PRO A 35 1.14 13.04 17.03
C PRO A 35 -0.12 12.42 16.41
N ASP A 36 -1.14 12.23 17.24
CA ASP A 36 -2.46 11.72 16.84
C ASP A 36 -2.42 10.34 16.13
N SER A 37 -1.37 9.55 16.40
CA SER A 37 -1.28 8.14 16.00
C SER A 37 -2.14 7.25 16.91
N PHE A 38 -2.46 6.04 16.47
CA PHE A 38 -3.12 5.02 17.30
C PHE A 38 -2.17 4.36 18.32
N SER A 39 -0.86 4.62 18.24
CA SER A 39 0.17 4.00 19.08
C SER A 39 1.29 4.98 19.41
N ALA A 40 1.88 4.81 20.60
CA ALA A 40 3.06 5.56 21.04
C ALA A 40 4.38 4.94 20.57
N THR A 41 4.38 3.65 20.18
CA THR A 41 5.59 2.91 19.78
C THR A 41 5.56 2.46 18.32
N GLN A 42 4.47 2.72 17.60
CA GLN A 42 4.32 2.42 16.19
C GLN A 42 3.82 3.65 15.43
N TYR A 43 4.27 3.77 14.19
CA TYR A 43 3.80 4.79 13.26
C TYR A 43 2.54 4.34 12.53
N CYS A 44 1.59 5.26 12.45
CA CYS A 44 0.41 5.18 11.61
C CYS A 44 0.74 5.79 10.24
N LEU A 45 1.44 5.02 9.40
CA LEU A 45 1.76 5.44 8.04
C LEU A 45 0.53 5.29 7.13
N PHE A 46 0.57 5.95 5.96
CA PHE A 46 -0.52 5.96 4.99
C PHE A 46 -1.89 6.39 5.55
N LEU A 47 -1.86 7.22 6.61
CA LEU A 47 -3.04 7.69 7.34
C LEU A 47 -3.90 6.55 7.93
N GLY A 48 -3.29 5.38 8.14
CA GLY A 48 -3.98 4.19 8.63
C GLY A 48 -4.75 3.42 7.56
N ASN A 49 -4.79 3.90 6.32
CA ASN A 49 -5.57 3.28 5.25
C ASN A 49 -5.00 1.91 4.85
N GLN A 50 -5.87 1.03 4.35
CA GLN A 50 -5.40 -0.16 3.63
C GLN A 50 -4.79 0.27 2.29
N THR A 51 -3.55 -0.13 2.05
CA THR A 51 -2.84 0.13 0.79
C THR A 51 -2.37 -1.16 0.14
N TYR A 52 -2.43 -1.22 -1.19
CA TYR A 52 -2.08 -2.43 -1.94
C TYR A 52 -1.40 -2.11 -3.27
N ILE A 53 -0.56 -3.03 -3.71
CA ILE A 53 0.09 -2.99 -5.02
C ILE A 53 -0.51 -4.08 -5.90
N LEU A 54 -0.93 -3.69 -7.10
CA LEU A 54 -1.28 -4.60 -8.17
C LEU A 54 -0.18 -4.58 -9.23
N GLY A 55 0.10 -5.72 -9.86
CA GLY A 55 0.99 -5.83 -11.01
C GLY A 55 0.36 -6.59 -12.16
N CYS A 56 0.88 -6.37 -13.37
CA CYS A 56 0.39 -7.07 -14.55
C CYS A 56 0.60 -8.59 -14.44
N ASN A 57 -0.47 -9.37 -14.55
CA ASN A 57 -0.41 -10.83 -14.50
C ASN A 57 0.39 -11.47 -15.64
N ARG A 58 0.58 -10.75 -16.75
CA ARG A 58 1.43 -11.18 -17.87
C ARG A 58 2.91 -10.82 -17.69
N GLN A 59 3.27 -10.10 -16.62
CA GLN A 59 4.64 -9.66 -16.34
C GLN A 59 5.31 -8.92 -17.52
N CYS A 60 4.54 -8.06 -18.21
CA CYS A 60 4.99 -7.41 -19.44
C CYS A 60 6.14 -6.40 -19.26
N ASP A 61 6.22 -5.74 -18.11
CA ASP A 61 7.31 -4.85 -17.68
C ASP A 61 7.35 -4.87 -16.14
N PRO A 62 8.53 -4.91 -15.50
CA PRO A 62 8.64 -4.87 -14.04
C PRO A 62 8.03 -3.61 -13.39
N ARG A 63 7.85 -2.54 -14.16
CA ARG A 63 7.25 -1.27 -13.70
C ARG A 63 5.75 -1.20 -13.98
N ALA A 64 5.15 -2.25 -14.56
CA ALA A 64 3.71 -2.32 -14.80
C ALA A 64 2.96 -2.62 -13.49
N VAL A 65 2.98 -1.65 -12.57
CA VAL A 65 2.38 -1.70 -11.24
C VAL A 65 1.46 -0.50 -11.00
N ILE A 66 0.43 -0.69 -10.17
CA ILE A 66 -0.45 0.38 -9.71
C ILE A 66 -0.56 0.26 -8.19
N ALA A 67 -0.40 1.39 -7.50
CA ALA A 67 -0.70 1.51 -6.08
C ALA A 67 -2.14 1.99 -5.89
N GLY A 68 -2.89 1.33 -5.01
CA GLY A 68 -4.23 1.70 -4.61
C GLY A 68 -4.37 1.79 -3.10
N CYS A 69 -5.39 2.52 -2.65
CA CYS A 69 -5.83 2.54 -1.26
C CYS A 69 -7.35 2.35 -1.21
N ASP A 70 -7.83 1.77 -0.13
CA ASP A 70 -9.26 1.58 0.16
C ASP A 70 -9.49 1.86 1.65
N ASN A 71 -10.63 2.49 1.97
CA ASN A 71 -11.07 2.84 3.33
C ASN A 71 -12.47 2.31 3.58
#